data_AF-A0A212EM21-F1
#
_entry.id   AF-A0A212EM21-F1
#
_cell.length_a   1.000
_cell.length_b   1.000
_cell.length_c   1.000
_cell.angle_alpha   90.00
_cell.angle_beta   90.00
_cell.angle_gamma   90.00
#
_symmetry.space_group_name_H-M   'P 1'
#
loop_
_entity.id
_entity.type
_entity.pdbx_description
1 polymer ?
#
loop_
_entity_poly.entity_id
_entity_poly.type
_entity_poly.pdbx_seq_one_letter_code
_entity_poly.pdbx_strand_id
1 'polypeptide(L)'
;TASEPIRKAIYEKKIAPAGSKPNFMTLEEGVKRIQMKPFAFHMYLGGGYRLVEKYFLEHEKCGLQEIQFNHETIPWVTCRKNSPYKEIFKIGLLRNQEHGLNDRVNRLIYSRKPVCSVHGGTFGSVNMTDFYPALLMLVYGMIASLLLLAIECLASQHLCHIRNRI
;
A
#
# COMPACT_ATOMS: atom_id res chain seq x y z
N THR A 1 22.02 -18.60 14.15
CA THR A 1 22.18 -19.72 13.20
C THR A 1 20.83 -20.06 12.63
N ALA A 2 20.54 -19.63 11.40
CA ALA A 2 19.32 -20.06 10.71
C ALA A 2 19.60 -21.44 10.10
N SER A 3 18.88 -22.48 10.53
CA SER A 3 19.07 -23.84 10.00
C SER A 3 18.69 -23.99 8.52
N GLU A 4 18.01 -22.99 7.94
CA GLU A 4 17.56 -23.05 6.55
C GLU A 4 18.59 -22.47 5.58
N PRO A 5 19.10 -23.28 4.63
CA PRO A 5 20.11 -22.84 3.66
C PRO A 5 19.62 -21.69 2.77
N ILE A 6 18.31 -21.65 2.48
CA ILE A 6 17.68 -20.62 1.66
C ILE A 6 17.75 -19.26 2.35
N ARG A 7 17.42 -19.20 3.65
CA ARG A 7 17.40 -17.92 4.39
C ARG A 7 18.81 -17.34 4.53
N LYS A 8 19.81 -18.21 4.73
CA LYS A 8 21.22 -17.82 4.74
C LYS A 8 21.65 -17.26 3.38
N ALA A 9 21.28 -17.94 2.28
CA ALA A 9 21.58 -17.47 0.93
C ALA A 9 20.94 -16.11 0.61
N ILE A 10 19.70 -15.87 1.04
CA ILE A 10 19.03 -14.56 0.87
C ILE A 10 19.76 -13.47 1.65
N TYR A 11 20.17 -13.75 2.89
CA TYR A 11 20.90 -12.79 3.70
C TYR A 11 22.23 -12.40 3.06
N GLU A 12 23.04 -13.40 2.68
CA GLU A 12 24.37 -13.20 2.13
C GLU A 12 24.36 -12.64 0.69
N LYS A 13 23.30 -12.87 -0.09
CA LYS A 13 23.22 -12.35 -1.47
C LYS A 13 22.46 -11.02 -1.59
N LYS A 14 21.43 -10.77 -0.77
CA LYS A 14 20.51 -9.62 -0.94
C LYS A 14 20.54 -8.60 0.21
N ILE A 15 20.72 -9.05 1.44
CA ILE A 15 20.61 -8.17 2.62
C ILE A 15 21.97 -7.55 2.97
N ALA A 16 22.98 -8.40 3.12
CA ALA A 16 24.34 -8.00 3.47
C ALA A 16 25.35 -8.77 2.60
N PRO A 17 25.52 -8.36 1.32
CA PRO A 17 26.51 -8.96 0.44
C PRO A 17 27.93 -8.66 0.92
N ALA A 18 28.78 -9.69 0.94
CA ALA A 18 30.18 -9.55 1.30
C ALA A 18 30.88 -8.51 0.39
N GLY A 19 31.46 -7.48 0.98
CA GLY A 19 32.15 -6.39 0.26
C GLY A 19 31.28 -5.21 -0.17
N SER A 20 29.98 -5.20 0.14
CA SER A 20 29.09 -4.07 -0.14
C SER A 20 28.44 -3.52 1.13
N LYS A 21 27.92 -2.28 1.07
CA LYS A 21 27.19 -1.70 2.20
C LYS A 21 25.90 -2.50 2.42
N PRO A 22 25.63 -2.99 3.63
CA PRO A 22 24.42 -3.76 3.89
C PRO A 22 23.17 -2.88 3.74
N ASN A 23 22.08 -3.48 3.26
CA ASN A 23 20.81 -2.81 2.98
C ASN A 23 19.95 -2.65 4.24
N PHE A 24 20.56 -2.26 5.35
CA PHE A 24 19.86 -1.90 6.58
C PHE A 24 19.52 -0.41 6.57
N MET A 25 18.32 -0.10 7.02
CA MET A 25 17.87 1.26 7.24
C MET A 25 17.14 1.33 8.58
N THR A 26 17.08 2.52 9.16
CA THR A 26 16.33 2.72 10.39
C THR A 26 14.83 2.54 10.13
N LEU A 27 14.08 2.22 11.18
CA LEU A 27 12.64 2.02 11.07
C LEU A 27 11.94 3.28 10.52
N GLU A 28 12.35 4.46 10.98
CA GLU A 28 11.80 5.73 10.53
C GLU A 28 12.13 6.02 9.06
N GLU A 29 13.38 5.81 8.65
CA GLU A 29 13.78 6.01 7.26
C GLU A 29 13.06 5.05 6.32
N GLY A 30 12.93 3.78 6.71
CA GLY A 30 12.20 2.77 5.95
C GLY A 30 10.73 3.13 5.77
N VAL A 31 10.06 3.56 6.85
CA VAL A 31 8.65 3.97 6.81
C VAL A 31 8.46 5.20 5.91
N LYS A 32 9.33 6.22 6.00
CA LYS A 32 9.27 7.40 5.11
C LYS A 32 9.52 7.03 3.65
N ARG A 33 10.40 6.05 3.37
CA ARG A 33 10.62 5.56 2.00
C ARG A 33 9.41 4.84 1.42
N ILE A 34 8.65 4.12 2.24
CA ILE A 34 7.39 3.48 1.80
C ILE A 34 6.37 4.54 1.38
N GLN A 35 6.31 5.68 2.08
CA GLN A 35 5.39 6.77 1.77
C GLN A 35 5.71 7.44 0.42
N MET A 36 7.00 7.71 0.17
CA MET A 36 7.42 8.55 -0.96
C MET A 36 7.50 7.82 -2.31
N LYS A 37 7.70 6.50 -2.31
CA LYS A 37 7.96 5.73 -3.53
C LYS A 37 7.49 4.28 -3.39
N PRO A 38 7.23 3.57 -4.50
CA PRO A 38 6.89 2.15 -4.46
C PRO A 38 8.07 1.35 -3.89
N PHE A 39 8.00 1.04 -2.61
CA PHE A 39 9.07 0.39 -1.85
C PHE A 39 8.48 -0.57 -0.82
N ALA A 40 9.07 -1.76 -0.72
CA ALA A 40 8.72 -2.74 0.30
C ALA A 40 9.80 -2.73 1.39
N PHE A 41 9.38 -2.57 2.65
CA PHE A 41 10.28 -2.57 3.79
C PHE A 41 9.88 -3.66 4.79
N HIS A 42 10.83 -4.55 5.10
CA HIS A 42 10.63 -5.58 6.10
C HIS A 42 10.92 -5.01 7.50
N MET A 43 9.90 -4.94 8.33
CA MET A 43 9.97 -4.38 9.69
C MET A 43 9.06 -5.13 10.66
N TYR A 44 9.30 -4.90 11.96
CA TYR A 44 8.39 -5.38 13.00
C TYR A 44 7.10 -4.53 13.01
N LEU A 45 5.95 -5.19 12.83
CA LEU A 45 4.66 -4.53 12.63
C LEU A 45 4.26 -3.62 13.80
N GLY A 46 4.42 -4.07 15.05
CA GLY A 46 3.98 -3.28 16.21
C GLY A 46 4.68 -1.92 16.32
N GLY A 47 5.98 -1.85 15.99
CA GLY A 47 6.73 -0.60 15.94
C GLY A 47 6.50 0.19 14.64
N GLY A 48 6.37 -0.51 13.52
CA GLY A 48 6.11 0.07 12.21
C GLY A 48 4.78 0.80 12.14
N TYR A 49 3.70 0.19 12.65
CA TYR A 49 2.37 0.79 12.64
C TYR A 49 2.28 2.09 13.42
N ARG A 50 3.03 2.23 14.52
CA ARG A 50 3.10 3.49 15.28
C ARG A 50 3.68 4.63 14.44
N LEU A 51 4.67 4.35 13.59
CA LEU A 51 5.27 5.35 12.71
C LEU A 51 4.40 5.63 11.48
N VAL A 52 3.76 4.60 10.94
CA VAL A 52 2.77 4.76 9.86
C VAL A 52 1.63 5.66 10.30
N GLU A 53 1.08 5.42 11.50
CA GLU A 53 0.01 6.25 12.07
C GLU A 53 0.43 7.72 12.22
N LYS A 54 1.71 7.98 12.52
CA LYS A 54 2.27 9.32 12.68
C LYS A 54 2.55 10.04 11.35
N TYR A 55 3.05 9.34 10.33
CA TYR A 55 3.55 9.97 9.09
C TYR A 55 2.58 9.89 7.92
N PHE A 56 1.75 8.85 7.84
CA PHE A 56 0.86 8.61 6.69
C PHE A 56 -0.46 9.36 6.86
N LEU A 57 -0.94 9.90 5.76
CA LEU A 57 -2.29 10.44 5.64
C LEU A 57 -3.31 9.29 5.54
N GLU A 58 -4.58 9.56 5.87
CA GLU A 58 -5.64 8.55 5.87
C GLU A 58 -5.77 7.82 4.53
N HIS A 59 -5.65 8.53 3.41
CA HIS A 59 -5.73 7.93 2.08
C HIS A 59 -4.51 7.06 1.72
N GLU A 60 -3.32 7.39 2.24
CA GLU A 60 -2.10 6.63 2.00
C GLU A 60 -2.12 5.29 2.77
N LYS A 61 -2.71 5.28 3.97
CA LYS A 61 -2.86 4.08 4.79
C LYS A 61 -3.63 2.97 4.06
N CYS A 62 -4.63 3.34 3.25
CA CYS A 62 -5.46 2.40 2.49
C CYS A 62 -4.70 1.70 1.36
N GLY A 63 -3.57 2.26 0.90
CA GLY A 63 -2.70 1.66 -0.11
C GLY A 63 -1.65 0.69 0.44
N LEU A 64 -1.51 0.59 1.77
CA LEU A 64 -0.51 -0.26 2.40
C LEU A 64 -0.93 -1.74 2.35
N GLN A 65 -0.03 -2.57 1.84
CA GLN A 65 -0.17 -4.02 1.86
C GLN A 65 0.93 -4.65 2.72
N GLU A 66 0.55 -5.62 3.54
CA GLU A 66 1.47 -6.41 4.36
C GLU A 66 1.65 -7.79 3.73
N ILE A 67 2.90 -8.26 3.69
CA ILE A 67 3.24 -9.62 3.25
C ILE A 67 4.07 -10.26 4.36
N GLN A 68 3.61 -11.40 4.87
CA GLN A 68 4.32 -12.13 5.90
C GLN A 68 5.52 -12.85 5.28
N PHE A 69 6.71 -12.24 5.40
CA PHE A 69 7.95 -12.79 4.85
C PHE A 69 8.59 -13.86 5.75
N ASN A 70 8.60 -13.61 7.06
CA ASN A 70 9.11 -14.55 8.05
C ASN A 70 7.96 -14.97 8.97
N HIS A 71 7.97 -16.24 9.38
CA HIS A 71 7.07 -16.71 10.44
C HIS A 71 7.41 -15.99 11.75
N GLU A 72 6.39 -15.39 12.37
CA GLU A 72 6.53 -14.82 13.69
C GLU A 72 6.81 -15.95 14.69
N THR A 73 7.92 -15.83 15.41
CA THR A 73 8.26 -16.79 16.47
C THR A 73 7.74 -16.25 17.78
N ILE A 74 6.97 -17.08 18.50
CA ILE A 74 6.46 -16.74 19.82
C ILE A 74 7.67 -16.67 20.78
N PRO A 75 7.94 -15.51 21.40
CA PRO A 75 9.01 -15.42 22.38
C PRO A 75 8.62 -16.18 23.64
N TRP A 76 9.56 -16.94 24.19
CA TRP A 76 9.39 -17.68 25.44
C TRP A 76 10.26 -17.08 26.54
N VAL A 77 9.75 -17.11 27.76
CA VAL A 77 10.56 -16.80 28.95
C VAL A 77 11.54 -17.95 29.17
N THR A 78 12.82 -17.62 29.29
CA THR A 78 13.88 -18.60 29.52
C THR A 78 14.13 -18.78 31.01
N CYS A 79 14.47 -20.00 31.43
CA CYS A 79 14.88 -20.30 32.79
C CYS A 79 16.09 -21.25 32.79
N ARG A 80 16.87 -21.26 33.88
CA ARG A 80 18.00 -22.19 34.04
C ARG A 80 17.50 -23.64 33.97
N LYS A 81 18.25 -24.51 33.30
CA LYS A 81 18.00 -25.96 33.34
C LYS A 81 17.92 -26.43 34.80
N ASN A 82 16.88 -27.20 35.12
CA ASN A 82 16.57 -27.70 36.47
C ASN A 82 16.29 -26.62 37.53
N SER A 83 15.82 -25.43 37.12
CA SER A 83 15.35 -24.43 38.08
C SER A 83 14.06 -24.88 38.77
N PRO A 84 13.94 -24.72 40.11
CA PRO A 84 12.69 -25.00 40.83
C PRO A 84 11.55 -24.05 40.40
N TYR A 85 11.87 -22.89 39.81
CA TYR A 85 10.88 -21.90 39.36
C TYR A 85 10.25 -22.22 38.01
N LYS A 86 10.73 -23.25 37.29
CA LYS A 86 10.22 -23.60 35.95
C LYS A 86 8.71 -23.80 35.94
N GLU A 87 8.18 -24.54 36.91
CA GLU A 87 6.76 -24.85 36.97
C GLU A 87 5.93 -23.62 37.36
N ILE A 88 6.44 -22.79 38.27
CA ILE A 88 5.81 -21.53 38.67
C ILE A 88 5.68 -20.59 37.46
N PHE A 89 6.75 -20.41 36.68
CA PHE A 89 6.70 -19.59 35.47
C PHE A 89 5.76 -20.18 34.42
N LYS A 90 5.78 -21.50 34.23
CA LYS A 90 4.90 -22.17 33.27
C LYS A 90 3.42 -21.95 33.62
N ILE A 91 3.02 -22.25 34.85
CA ILE A 91 1.64 -22.07 35.33
C ILE A 91 1.24 -20.59 35.27
N GLY A 92 2.12 -19.68 35.70
CA GLY A 92 1.85 -18.23 35.67
C GLY A 92 1.63 -17.70 34.25
N LEU A 93 2.46 -18.11 33.30
CA LEU A 93 2.33 -17.68 31.89
C LEU A 93 1.07 -18.26 31.24
N LEU A 94 0.74 -19.53 31.52
CA LEU A 94 -0.50 -20.15 31.04
C LEU A 94 -1.73 -19.42 31.57
N ARG A 95 -1.77 -19.13 32.88
CA ARG A 95 -2.84 -18.33 33.48
C ARG A 95 -2.94 -16.94 32.85
N ASN A 96 -1.82 -16.26 32.61
CA ASN A 96 -1.85 -14.93 31.95
C ASN A 96 -2.46 -15.00 30.55
N GLN A 97 -2.21 -16.10 29.83
CA GLN A 97 -2.78 -16.34 28.51
C GLN A 97 -4.28 -16.66 28.59
N GLU A 98 -4.71 -17.52 29.54
CA GLU A 98 -6.12 -17.86 29.77
C GLU A 98 -6.97 -16.62 30.11
N HIS A 99 -6.45 -15.72 30.93
CA HIS A 99 -7.12 -14.47 31.29
C HIS A 99 -7.01 -13.38 30.20
N GLY A 100 -6.28 -13.61 29.11
CA GLY A 100 -6.08 -12.63 28.04
C GLY A 100 -5.25 -11.41 28.45
N LEU A 101 -4.49 -11.48 29.55
CA LEU A 101 -3.67 -10.35 30.02
C LEU A 101 -2.60 -9.97 28.99
N ASN A 102 -2.02 -10.98 28.33
CA ASN A 102 -1.04 -10.76 27.26
C ASN A 102 -1.64 -9.99 26.08
N ASP A 103 -2.88 -10.32 25.66
CA ASP A 103 -3.56 -9.61 24.59
C ASP A 103 -3.86 -8.15 24.98
N ARG A 104 -4.34 -7.93 26.22
CA ARG A 104 -4.55 -6.58 26.75
C ARG A 104 -3.28 -5.74 26.72
N VAL A 105 -2.17 -6.27 27.25
CA VAL A 105 -0.89 -5.55 27.29
C VAL A 105 -0.37 -5.30 25.88
N ASN A 106 -0.46 -6.28 24.98
CA ASN A 106 -0.06 -6.11 23.59
C ASN A 106 -0.85 -4.99 22.89
N ARG A 107 -2.16 -4.88 23.14
CA ARG A 107 -3.00 -3.80 22.59
C ARG A 107 -2.67 -2.42 23.15
N LEU A 108 -2.08 -2.34 24.35
CA LEU A 108 -1.65 -1.09 24.97
C LEU A 108 -0.27 -0.65 24.49
N ILE A 109 0.65 -1.61 24.30
CA ILE A 109 2.05 -1.33 23.92
C ILE A 109 2.19 -1.17 22.41
N TYR A 110 1.56 -2.06 21.63
CA TYR A 110 1.70 -2.09 20.18
C TYR A 110 0.52 -1.41 19.51
N SER A 111 0.83 -0.54 18.55
CA SER A 111 -0.17 0.01 17.64
C SER A 111 -0.74 -1.14 16.81
N ARG A 112 -2.07 -1.19 16.73
CA ARG A 112 -2.75 -2.11 15.81
C ARG A 112 -2.55 -1.64 14.37
N LYS A 113 -2.86 -2.53 13.44
CA LYS A 113 -2.97 -2.17 12.03
C LYS A 113 -3.91 -0.96 11.89
N PRO A 114 -3.46 0.15 11.28
CA PRO A 114 -4.29 1.33 11.11
C PRO A 114 -5.48 0.97 10.23
N VAL A 115 -6.69 1.28 10.71
CA VAL A 115 -7.91 1.09 9.93
C VAL A 115 -8.08 2.24 8.96
N CYS A 116 -8.33 1.93 7.69
CA CYS A 116 -8.71 2.92 6.69
C CYS A 116 -10.14 3.38 7.03
N SER A 117 -10.29 4.56 7.65
CA SER A 117 -11.60 5.10 8.06
C SER A 117 -12.43 5.65 6.89
N VAL A 118 -11.86 5.70 5.68
CA VAL A 118 -12.53 6.20 4.48
C VAL A 118 -13.39 5.07 3.88
N HIS A 119 -14.59 4.90 4.43
CA HIS A 119 -15.59 3.95 3.91
C HIS A 119 -16.41 4.50 2.73
N GLY A 120 -16.12 5.71 2.20
CA GLY A 120 -17.09 6.44 1.39
C GLY A 120 -16.55 7.42 0.36
N GLY A 121 -15.39 7.18 -0.24
CA GLY A 121 -14.98 7.97 -1.40
C GLY A 121 -13.50 7.89 -1.68
N THR A 122 -13.10 6.92 -2.50
CA THR A 122 -11.89 7.06 -3.30
C THR A 122 -12.14 8.22 -4.25
N PHE A 123 -11.87 9.45 -3.81
CA PHE A 123 -11.71 10.59 -4.71
C PHE A 123 -10.42 10.33 -5.48
N GLY A 124 -10.50 9.44 -6.48
CA GLY A 124 -9.49 9.38 -7.51
C GLY A 124 -9.56 10.73 -8.22
N SER A 125 -8.60 11.61 -7.94
CA SER A 125 -8.39 12.79 -8.76
C SER A 125 -8.13 12.27 -10.17
N VAL A 126 -9.13 12.36 -11.03
CA VAL A 126 -9.03 11.87 -12.40
C VAL A 126 -7.95 12.72 -13.07
N ASN A 127 -6.89 12.07 -13.52
CA ASN A 127 -5.82 12.81 -14.17
C ASN A 127 -6.34 13.34 -15.50
N MET A 128 -5.82 14.49 -15.93
CA MET A 128 -6.20 15.09 -17.21
C MET A 128 -5.93 14.15 -18.40
N THR A 129 -4.99 13.22 -18.24
CA THR A 129 -4.69 12.12 -19.17
C THR A 129 -5.86 11.17 -19.37
N ASP A 130 -6.68 10.95 -18.34
CA ASP A 130 -7.76 9.97 -18.36
C ASP A 130 -9.02 10.57 -19.03
N PHE A 131 -9.20 11.89 -18.94
CA PHE A 131 -10.30 12.63 -19.61
C PHE A 131 -9.96 13.11 -21.03
N TYR A 132 -8.68 13.07 -21.40
CA TYR A 132 -8.19 13.49 -22.72
C TYR A 132 -8.95 12.87 -23.92
N PRO A 133 -9.22 11.54 -23.99
CA PRO A 133 -9.92 10.96 -25.15
C PRO A 133 -11.38 11.44 -25.28
N ALA A 134 -12.07 11.71 -24.16
CA ALA A 134 -13.43 12.26 -24.17
C ALA A 134 -13.46 13.69 -24.73
N LEU A 135 -12.49 14.53 -24.33
CA LEU A 135 -12.36 15.89 -24.84
C LEU A 135 -12.04 15.90 -26.34
N LEU A 136 -11.20 14.97 -26.79
CA LEU A 136 -10.82 14.82 -28.18
C LEU A 136 -11.99 14.33 -29.06
N MET A 137 -12.81 13.40 -28.56
CA MET A 137 -14.06 12.99 -29.21
C MET A 137 -15.05 14.15 -29.36
N LEU A 138 -15.17 15.01 -28.34
CA LEU A 138 -16.02 16.20 -28.38
C LEU A 138 -15.57 17.17 -29.48
N VAL A 139 -14.26 17.43 -29.58
CA VAL A 139 -13.70 18.33 -30.60
C VAL A 139 -13.95 17.78 -32.01
N TYR A 140 -13.73 16.48 -32.25
CA TYR A 140 -14.05 15.88 -33.54
C TYR A 140 -15.54 15.91 -33.86
N GLY A 141 -16.41 15.70 -32.87
CA GLY A 141 -17.86 15.83 -33.05
C GLY A 141 -18.28 17.23 -33.47
N MET A 142 -17.69 18.27 -32.85
CA MET A 142 -17.96 19.66 -33.21
C MET A 142 -17.48 19.99 -34.64
N ILE A 143 -16.29 19.54 -35.02
CA ILE A 143 -15.76 19.76 -36.38
C ILE A 143 -16.63 19.05 -37.42
N ALA A 144 -17.01 17.79 -37.17
CA ALA A 144 -17.86 17.03 -38.08
C ALA A 144 -19.25 17.68 -38.26
N SER A 145 -19.83 18.21 -37.18
CA SER A 145 -21.11 18.93 -37.24
C SER A 145 -21.02 20.21 -38.07
N LEU A 146 -19.95 21.00 -37.90
CA LEU A 146 -19.73 22.21 -38.70
C LEU A 146 -19.50 21.89 -40.18
N LEU A 147 -18.80 20.80 -40.50
CA LEU A 147 -18.60 20.35 -41.88
C LEU A 147 -19.90 19.89 -42.53
N LEU A 148 -20.74 19.12 -41.83
CA LEU A 148 -22.04 18.71 -42.33
C LEU A 148 -22.95 19.91 -42.60
N LEU A 149 -22.98 20.89 -41.69
CA LEU A 149 -23.74 22.12 -41.86
C LEU A 149 -23.27 22.93 -43.09
N ALA A 150 -21.96 23.04 -43.29
CA ALA A 150 -21.40 23.72 -44.47
C ALA A 150 -21.79 23.02 -45.78
N ILE A 151 -21.78 21.69 -45.80
CA ILE A 151 -22.21 20.89 -46.96
C ILE A 151 -23.69 21.11 -47.26
N GLU A 152 -24.57 21.11 -46.25
CA GLU A 152 -26.00 21.39 -46.43
C GLU A 152 -26.25 22.81 -46.94
N CYS A 153 -25.55 23.81 -46.41
CA CYS A 153 -25.65 25.18 -46.92
C CYS A 153 -25.24 25.28 -48.40
N LEU A 154 -24.14 24.64 -48.80
CA LEU A 154 -23.70 24.63 -50.19
C LEU A 154 -24.69 23.88 -51.10
N ALA A 155 -25.16 22.71 -50.67
CA ALA A 155 -26.13 21.92 -51.43
C ALA A 155 -27.46 22.65 -51.60
N SER A 156 -27.97 23.30 -50.54
CA SER A 156 -29.21 24.09 -50.60
C SER A 156 -29.08 25.30 -51.52
N GLN A 157 -27.94 26.01 -51.49
CA GLN A 157 -27.66 27.11 -52.42
C GLN A 157 -27.61 26.61 -53.87
N HIS A 158 -26.95 25.48 -54.13
CA HIS A 158 -26.83 24.91 -55.47
C HIS A 158 -28.19 24.43 -56.00
N LEU A 159 -29.01 23.78 -55.17
CA LEU A 159 -30.37 23.37 -55.52
C LEU A 159 -31.31 24.56 -55.73
N CYS A 160 -31.17 25.63 -54.95
CA CYS A 160 -31.94 26.86 -55.12
C CYS A 160 -31.57 27.58 -56.43
N HIS A 161 -30.28 27.64 -56.77
CA HIS A 161 -29.80 28.20 -58.02
C HIS A 161 -30.25 27.40 -59.25
N ILE A 162 -30.31 26.06 -59.17
CA ILE A 162 -30.82 25.22 -60.27
C ILE A 162 -32.34 25.40 -60.44
N ARG A 163 -33.11 25.49 -59.35
CA ARG A 163 -34.56 25.69 -59.41
C ARG A 163 -34.97 27.07 -59.95
N ASN A 164 -34.17 28.12 -59.72
CA ASN A 164 -34.45 29.45 -60.29
C ASN A 164 -34.07 29.59 -61.78
N ARG A 165 -33.42 28.58 -62.38
CA ARG A 165 -32.97 28.58 -63.78
C ARG A 165 -33.89 27.74 -64.71
N ILE A 166 -34.86 27.00 -64.14
CA ILE A 166 -35.93 26.28 -64.85
C ILE A 166 -37.18 27.16 -64.81
#